data_AF-A0A7C8ZKW6-F1
#
_entry.id   AF-A0A7C8ZKW6-F1
#
_cell.length_a   1.000
_cell.length_b   1.000
_cell.length_c   1.000
_cell.angle_alpha   90.00
_cell.angle_beta   90.00
_cell.angle_gamma   90.00
#
_symmetry.space_group_name_H-M   'P 1'
#
loop_
_entity.id
_entity.type
_entity.pdbx_description
1 polymer ?
#
loop_
_entity_poly.entity_id
_entity_poly.type
_entity_poly.pdbx_seq_one_letter_code
_entity_poly.pdbx_strand_id
1 'polypeptide(L)'
;DNDYYAVSCDNSSLPHRNPKPILTKFNLELIEVQSLSLGYGYEGQITVKMPGIKVCSANDEIQWNSLNLSRSPFWFGESQNALVSVGCHGSASLYERQGHRIGGCSSTCNPPGQVIDGCNGYYCCQFQDMSGVTKEYIMGVTSGASNGSAGN
;
A
#
# COMPACT_ATOMS: atom_id res chain seq x y z
N ASP A 1 9.80 -15.30 24.85
CA ASP A 1 9.43 -14.10 24.09
C ASP A 1 8.98 -14.47 22.69
N ASN A 2 8.04 -13.70 22.15
CA ASN A 2 7.60 -13.86 20.77
C ASN A 2 8.34 -12.83 19.91
N ASP A 3 9.37 -13.31 19.21
CA ASP A 3 10.23 -12.47 18.39
C ASP A 3 9.49 -11.66 17.30
N TYR A 4 8.25 -12.01 16.93
CA TYR A 4 7.48 -11.24 15.95
C TYR A 4 7.19 -9.81 16.40
N TYR A 5 7.17 -9.54 17.71
CA TYR A 5 6.97 -8.21 18.27
C TYR A 5 8.28 -7.47 18.58
N ALA A 6 9.43 -8.07 18.31
CA ALA A 6 10.72 -7.45 18.61
C ALA A 6 10.94 -6.21 17.72
N VAL A 7 11.33 -5.11 18.37
CA VAL A 7 11.67 -3.84 17.72
C VAL A 7 13.14 -3.54 17.98
N SER A 8 13.87 -3.21 16.91
CA SER A 8 15.27 -2.79 16.95
C SER A 8 15.41 -1.39 16.39
N CYS A 9 16.28 -0.57 16.97
CA CYS A 9 16.56 0.77 16.44
C CYS A 9 17.71 0.70 15.43
N ASP A 10 17.44 1.09 14.19
CA ASP A 10 18.47 1.31 13.19
C ASP A 10 19.13 2.67 13.41
N ASN A 11 20.43 2.62 13.74
CA ASN A 11 21.29 3.78 13.97
C ASN A 11 22.15 4.13 12.74
N SER A 12 21.93 3.48 11.60
CA SER A 12 22.67 3.76 10.35
C SER A 12 22.35 5.13 9.76
N SER A 13 21.29 5.79 10.23
CA SER A 13 20.95 7.16 9.86
C SER A 13 22.04 8.14 10.30
N LEU A 14 22.33 9.13 9.44
CA LEU A 14 23.33 10.20 9.64
C LEU A 14 23.34 10.73 11.09
N PRO A 15 24.50 11.24 11.60
CA PRO A 15 24.71 11.61 13.02
C PRO A 15 23.76 12.66 13.61
N HIS A 16 22.81 13.19 12.82
CA HIS A 16 21.79 14.16 13.23
C HIS A 16 20.35 13.68 12.97
N ARG A 17 20.12 12.40 12.68
CA ARG A 17 18.78 11.81 12.57
C ARG A 17 18.49 10.90 13.74
N ASN A 18 17.24 10.95 14.20
CA ASN A 18 16.74 10.01 15.19
C ASN A 18 16.80 8.57 14.64
N PRO A 19 17.21 7.60 15.46
CA PRO A 19 17.16 6.19 15.11
C PRO A 19 15.77 5.78 14.62
N LYS A 20 15.74 4.91 13.62
CA LYS A 20 14.49 4.40 13.05
C LYS A 20 14.09 3.11 13.74
N PRO A 21 12.90 3.01 14.36
CA PRO A 21 12.43 1.75 14.90
C PRO A 21 12.09 0.79 13.74
N ILE A 22 12.59 -0.43 13.82
CA ILE A 22 12.41 -1.50 12.82
C ILE A 22 11.74 -2.69 13.48
N LEU A 23 10.65 -3.18 12.89
CA LEU A 23 10.03 -4.44 13.27
C LEU A 23 10.91 -5.59 12.77
N THR A 24 11.66 -6.21 13.69
CA THR A 24 12.88 -6.98 13.37
C THR A 24 12.62 -8.16 12.44
N LYS A 25 11.55 -8.93 12.64
CA LYS A 25 11.26 -10.12 11.81
C LYS A 25 10.89 -9.80 10.37
N PHE A 26 10.37 -8.60 10.11
CA PHE A 26 9.93 -8.18 8.77
C PHE A 26 10.88 -7.17 8.13
N ASN A 27 11.83 -6.63 8.92
CA ASN A 27 12.73 -5.56 8.49
C ASN A 27 11.97 -4.34 7.92
N LEU A 28 10.89 -3.94 8.60
CA LEU A 28 10.06 -2.79 8.21
C LEU A 28 10.18 -1.65 9.21
N GLU A 29 10.27 -0.43 8.70
CA GLU A 29 10.24 0.78 9.54
C GLU A 29 8.87 0.90 10.21
N LEU A 30 8.87 0.90 11.55
CA LEU A 30 7.68 1.09 12.37
C LEU A 30 7.39 2.59 12.44
N ILE A 31 6.17 2.97 12.08
CA ILE A 31 5.74 4.37 12.07
C ILE A 31 4.96 4.68 13.34
N GLU A 32 4.10 3.76 13.77
CA GLU A 32 3.20 4.00 14.88
C GLU A 32 2.82 2.69 15.58
N VAL A 33 2.55 2.79 16.88
CA VAL A 33 1.97 1.74 17.70
C VAL A 33 0.77 2.35 18.43
N GLN A 34 -0.39 1.74 18.28
CA GLN A 34 -1.63 2.21 18.89
C GLN A 34 -2.34 1.05 19.61
N SER A 35 -3.10 1.38 20.64
CA SER A 35 -4.06 0.48 21.26
C SER A 35 -5.46 1.02 21.01
N LEU A 36 -6.24 0.31 20.20
CA LEU A 36 -7.61 0.66 19.86
C LEU A 36 -8.55 0.09 20.93
N SER A 37 -9.30 0.97 21.60
CA SER A 37 -10.39 0.53 22.46
C SER A 37 -11.59 0.15 21.60
N LEU A 38 -11.99 -1.11 21.67
CA LEU A 38 -13.19 -1.65 21.06
C LEU A 38 -14.25 -1.85 22.15
N GLY A 39 -15.52 -1.96 21.78
CA GLY A 39 -16.62 -2.15 22.74
C GLY A 39 -16.53 -3.44 23.58
N TYR A 40 -15.61 -4.34 23.22
CA TYR A 40 -15.40 -5.65 23.85
C TYR A 40 -13.93 -5.90 24.28
N GLY A 41 -13.03 -4.92 24.18
CA GLY A 41 -11.63 -5.09 24.56
C GLY A 41 -10.68 -4.10 23.92
N TYR A 42 -9.40 -4.45 23.86
CA TYR A 42 -8.37 -3.65 23.17
C TYR A 42 -7.74 -4.46 22.05
N GLU A 43 -7.47 -3.81 20.92
CA GLU A 43 -6.70 -4.36 19.82
C GLU A 43 -5.42 -3.55 19.61
N GLY A 44 -4.29 -4.25 19.54
CA GLY A 44 -3.00 -3.64 19.23
C GLY A 44 -2.85 -3.43 17.73
N GLN A 45 -2.63 -2.18 17.32
CA GLN A 45 -2.35 -1.82 15.94
C GLN A 45 -0.92 -1.34 15.81
N ILE A 46 -0.26 -1.74 14.72
CA ILE A 46 1.01 -1.18 14.30
C ILE A 46 0.89 -0.67 12.86
N THR A 47 1.50 0.48 12.61
CA THR A 47 1.63 1.05 11.26
C THR A 47 3.08 0.89 10.84
N VAL A 48 3.31 0.26 9.69
CA VAL A 48 4.65 0.04 9.14
C VAL A 48 4.77 0.70 7.77
N LYS A 49 5.98 1.10 7.40
CA LYS A 49 6.28 1.61 6.08
C LYS A 49 6.46 0.46 5.09
N MET A 50 5.48 0.32 4.20
CA MET A 50 5.56 -0.63 3.10
C MET A 50 6.39 -0.07 1.93
N PRO A 51 7.13 -0.90 1.19
CA PRO A 51 7.83 -0.46 -0.02
C PRO A 51 6.82 -0.06 -1.10
N GLY A 52 7.08 1.07 -1.76
CA GLY A 52 6.30 1.52 -2.91
C GLY A 52 6.75 0.83 -4.20
N ILE A 53 5.81 0.62 -5.12
CA ILE A 53 6.08 0.07 -6.46
C ILE A 53 6.04 1.22 -7.45
N LYS A 54 6.98 1.24 -8.40
CA LYS A 54 7.03 2.25 -9.46
C LYS A 54 7.06 1.55 -10.82
N VAL A 55 6.13 1.95 -11.68
CA VAL A 55 6.09 1.57 -13.10
C VAL A 55 6.47 2.81 -13.91
N CYS A 56 7.44 2.70 -14.81
CA CYS A 56 7.95 3.84 -15.59
C CYS A 56 7.66 3.72 -17.09
N SER A 57 7.52 2.51 -17.63
CA SER A 57 7.30 2.30 -19.07
C SER A 57 5.81 2.10 -19.35
N ALA A 58 5.34 2.73 -20.43
CA ALA A 58 4.00 2.52 -20.93
C ALA A 58 3.79 1.04 -21.30
N ASN A 59 2.64 0.49 -20.94
CA ASN A 59 2.24 -0.90 -21.13
C ASN A 59 3.00 -1.92 -20.27
N ASP A 60 3.80 -1.49 -19.30
CA ASP A 60 4.33 -2.40 -18.29
C ASP A 60 3.22 -2.76 -17.28
N GLU A 61 3.16 -4.05 -16.93
CA GLU A 61 2.44 -4.57 -15.79
C GLU A 61 3.45 -5.11 -14.78
N ILE A 62 3.35 -4.65 -13.54
CA ILE A 62 4.12 -5.21 -12.42
C ILE A 62 3.15 -5.83 -11.44
N GLN A 63 3.42 -7.09 -11.09
CA GLN A 63 2.81 -7.76 -9.96
C GLN A 63 3.79 -7.84 -8.81
N TRP A 64 3.32 -7.50 -7.61
CA TRP A 64 4.11 -7.51 -6.40
C TRP A 64 3.39 -8.29 -5.31
N ASN A 65 4.09 -9.23 -4.70
CA ASN A 65 3.57 -10.02 -3.60
C ASN A 65 3.90 -9.31 -2.28
N SER A 66 2.91 -9.27 -1.38
CA SER A 66 3.12 -8.75 -0.03
C SER A 66 4.03 -9.65 0.80
N LEU A 67 4.40 -9.15 1.97
CA LEU A 67 4.89 -10.00 3.06
C LEU A 67 3.86 -11.10 3.34
N ASN A 68 4.34 -12.30 3.65
CA ASN A 68 3.49 -13.37 4.14
C ASN A 68 3.42 -13.33 5.67
N LEU A 69 2.24 -13.00 6.20
CA LEU A 69 1.98 -12.95 7.65
C LEU A 69 1.40 -14.26 8.20
N SER A 70 1.27 -15.33 7.40
CA SER A 70 0.62 -16.58 7.82
C SER A 70 1.31 -17.26 9.01
N ARG A 71 2.61 -17.01 9.21
CA ARG A 71 3.38 -17.55 10.35
C ARG A 71 3.48 -16.59 11.53
N SER A 72 2.92 -15.40 11.41
CA SER A 72 2.98 -14.34 12.43
C SER A 72 1.62 -14.11 13.08
N PRO A 73 1.59 -13.49 14.26
CA PRO A 73 0.35 -13.12 14.93
C PRO A 73 -0.30 -11.85 14.35
N PHE A 74 0.22 -11.29 13.26
CA PHE A 74 -0.32 -10.07 12.66
C PHE A 74 -1.30 -10.37 11.54
N TRP A 75 -2.23 -9.45 11.32
CA TRP A 75 -3.11 -9.42 10.15
C TRP A 75 -3.00 -8.05 9.49
N PHE A 76 -3.23 -7.99 8.18
CA PHE A 76 -3.42 -6.70 7.51
C PHE A 76 -4.76 -6.12 7.96
N GLY A 77 -4.76 -4.84 8.32
CA GLY A 77 -5.99 -4.12 8.65
C GLY A 77 -6.88 -3.95 7.42
N GLU A 78 -8.12 -4.42 7.48
CA GLU A 78 -9.04 -4.42 6.34
C GLU A 78 -9.53 -3.02 5.96
N SER A 79 -9.69 -2.13 6.96
CA SER A 79 -10.23 -0.77 6.79
C SER A 79 -9.21 0.34 7.02
N GLN A 80 -8.02 -0.01 7.49
CA GLN A 80 -6.95 0.94 7.83
C GLN A 80 -5.89 1.07 6.73
N ASN A 81 -6.01 0.29 5.65
CA ASN A 81 -5.09 0.32 4.52
C ASN A 81 -5.77 0.87 3.26
N ALA A 82 -4.99 1.55 2.43
CA ALA A 82 -5.43 2.04 1.13
C ALA A 82 -4.39 1.66 0.06
N LEU A 83 -4.87 1.08 -1.04
CA LEU A 83 -4.10 0.92 -2.26
C LEU A 83 -4.20 2.22 -3.05
N VAL A 84 -3.08 2.89 -3.27
CA VAL A 84 -3.03 4.17 -4.00
C VAL A 84 -2.09 4.04 -5.20
N SER A 85 -2.57 4.44 -6.38
CA SER A 85 -1.75 4.56 -7.58
C SER A 85 -1.67 6.01 -7.99
N VAL A 86 -0.46 6.49 -8.30
CA VAL A 86 -0.22 7.87 -8.75
C VAL A 86 0.40 7.81 -10.15
N GLY A 87 -0.20 8.54 -11.07
CA GLY A 87 0.14 8.56 -12.49
C GLY A 87 -1.10 8.82 -13.33
N CYS A 88 -0.89 9.22 -14.59
CA CYS A 88 -1.98 9.29 -15.56
C CYS A 88 -2.14 7.95 -16.29
N HIS A 89 -3.38 7.58 -16.60
CA HIS A 89 -3.74 6.31 -17.23
C HIS A 89 -3.21 5.10 -16.44
N GLY A 90 -3.06 5.24 -15.12
CA GLY A 90 -2.59 4.17 -14.25
C GLY A 90 -3.76 3.31 -13.78
N SER A 91 -3.51 2.04 -13.50
CA SER A 91 -4.43 1.23 -12.71
C SER A 91 -3.69 0.46 -11.63
N ALA A 92 -4.36 0.23 -10.50
CA ALA A 92 -3.89 -0.65 -9.47
C ALA A 92 -4.98 -1.65 -9.11
N SER A 93 -4.63 -2.91 -8.99
CA SER A 93 -5.53 -4.00 -8.63
C SER A 93 -5.00 -4.74 -7.42
N LEU A 94 -5.92 -5.16 -6.54
CA LEU A 94 -5.65 -5.95 -5.37
C LEU A 94 -6.22 -7.35 -5.57
N TYR A 95 -5.39 -8.35 -5.29
CA TYR A 95 -5.78 -9.75 -5.34
C TYR A 95 -5.45 -10.41 -4.00
N GLU A 96 -6.28 -11.35 -3.58
CA GLU A 96 -5.84 -12.30 -2.56
C GLU A 96 -4.75 -13.23 -3.12
N ARG A 97 -4.05 -13.92 -2.23
CA ARG A 97 -2.97 -14.87 -2.58
C ARG A 97 -3.38 -15.91 -3.63
N GLN A 98 -4.64 -16.32 -3.66
CA GLN A 98 -5.15 -17.34 -4.59
C GLN A 98 -5.38 -16.78 -6.01
N GLY A 99 -5.16 -15.48 -6.22
CA GLY A 99 -5.31 -14.80 -7.49
C GLY A 99 -6.73 -14.26 -7.74
N HIS A 100 -7.67 -14.43 -6.82
CA HIS A 100 -8.98 -13.80 -6.92
C HIS A 100 -8.84 -12.28 -6.72
N ARG A 101 -9.45 -11.52 -7.63
CA ARG A 101 -9.41 -10.06 -7.59
C ARG A 101 -10.41 -9.56 -6.55
N ILE A 102 -9.90 -8.88 -5.54
CA ILE A 102 -10.69 -8.24 -4.49
C ILE A 102 -11.22 -6.90 -5.02
N GLY A 103 -10.36 -6.13 -5.69
CA GLY A 103 -10.76 -4.85 -6.25
C GLY A 103 -9.60 -4.09 -6.87
N GLY A 104 -9.73 -2.77 -6.92
CA GLY A 104 -8.74 -1.90 -7.53
C GLY A 104 -9.31 -0.55 -7.94
N CYS A 105 -8.47 0.27 -8.54
CA CYS A 105 -8.79 1.59 -9.02
C CYS A 105 -8.04 1.92 -10.32
N SER A 106 -8.51 2.92 -11.04
CA SER A 106 -7.81 3.48 -12.20
C SER A 106 -7.85 5.00 -12.20
N SER A 107 -6.84 5.63 -12.78
CA SER A 107 -6.76 7.07 -12.97
C SER A 107 -6.74 7.46 -14.44
N THR A 108 -7.23 8.66 -14.74
CA THR A 108 -7.12 9.32 -16.04
C THR A 108 -6.33 10.63 -15.91
N CYS A 109 -5.99 11.25 -17.04
CA CYS A 109 -5.47 12.61 -17.03
C CYS A 109 -6.63 13.59 -16.84
N ASN A 110 -6.38 14.64 -16.06
CA ASN A 110 -7.32 15.75 -15.94
C ASN A 110 -7.33 16.58 -17.24
N PRO A 111 -8.50 17.05 -17.75
CA PRO A 111 -8.51 18.14 -18.71
C PRO A 111 -7.87 19.42 -18.14
N PRO A 112 -7.25 20.26 -18.98
CA PRO A 112 -6.65 21.51 -18.54
C PRO A 112 -7.70 22.44 -17.90
N GLY A 113 -7.37 23.02 -16.75
CA GLY A 113 -8.20 24.02 -16.06
C GLY A 113 -9.03 23.51 -14.86
N GLN A 114 -8.98 22.22 -14.54
CA GLN A 114 -9.56 21.71 -13.29
C GLN A 114 -8.54 21.67 -12.14
N VAL A 115 -8.94 22.15 -10.97
CA VAL A 115 -8.19 21.98 -9.72
C VAL A 115 -8.43 20.57 -9.21
N ILE A 116 -7.34 19.85 -8.95
CA ILE A 116 -7.40 18.52 -8.36
C ILE A 116 -7.41 18.69 -6.84
N ASP A 117 -8.50 18.29 -6.21
CA ASP A 117 -8.55 18.08 -4.76
C ASP A 117 -8.65 16.57 -4.50
N GLY A 118 -7.75 16.04 -3.67
CA GLY A 118 -7.70 14.62 -3.31
C GLY A 118 -7.40 13.63 -4.43
N CYS A 119 -7.64 12.34 -4.15
CA CYS A 119 -7.35 11.22 -5.04
C CYS A 119 -8.60 10.57 -5.62
N ASN A 120 -9.21 11.26 -6.59
CA ASN A 120 -10.56 10.98 -7.08
C ASN A 120 -10.61 10.36 -8.49
N GLY A 121 -9.52 9.74 -8.94
CA GLY A 121 -9.43 9.13 -10.28
C GLY A 121 -8.78 10.02 -11.34
N TYR A 122 -8.33 11.24 -11.01
CA TYR A 122 -7.51 12.07 -11.89
C TYR A 122 -6.08 12.12 -11.37
N TYR A 123 -5.10 11.74 -12.21
CA TYR A 123 -3.67 11.58 -11.88
C TYR A 123 -3.34 10.66 -10.71
N CYS A 124 -4.30 10.23 -9.92
CA CYS A 124 -4.16 9.17 -8.96
C CYS A 124 -5.52 8.51 -8.73
N CYS A 125 -5.50 7.31 -8.17
CA CYS A 125 -6.68 6.62 -7.72
C CYS A 125 -6.39 5.91 -6.40
N GLN A 126 -7.44 5.63 -5.62
CA GLN A 126 -7.34 4.86 -4.41
C GLN A 126 -8.42 3.79 -4.31
N PHE A 127 -8.12 2.71 -3.60
CA PHE A 127 -9.03 1.63 -3.24
C PHE A 127 -8.80 1.27 -1.77
N GLN A 128 -9.86 1.32 -0.96
CA GLN A 128 -9.77 1.22 0.51
C GLN A 128 -10.44 -0.04 1.08
N ASP A 129 -11.16 -0.79 0.26
CA ASP A 129 -11.83 -2.02 0.71
C ASP A 129 -10.88 -3.20 0.59
N MET A 130 -10.07 -3.44 1.63
CA MET A 130 -9.19 -4.62 1.69
C MET A 130 -9.87 -5.83 2.34
N SER A 131 -11.20 -5.85 2.43
CA SER A 131 -11.91 -7.02 2.93
C SER A 131 -11.54 -8.26 2.10
N GLY A 132 -11.17 -9.35 2.79
CA GLY A 132 -10.63 -10.56 2.17
C GLY A 132 -9.10 -10.66 2.13
N VAL A 133 -8.36 -9.56 2.38
CA VAL A 133 -6.91 -9.62 2.61
C VAL A 133 -6.61 -9.66 4.11
N THR A 134 -6.13 -10.80 4.60
CA THR A 134 -5.83 -10.93 6.05
C THR A 134 -4.37 -11.29 6.32
N LYS A 135 -3.71 -12.05 5.43
CA LYS A 135 -2.35 -12.57 5.67
C LYS A 135 -1.35 -12.31 4.54
N GLU A 136 -1.82 -12.19 3.31
CA GLU A 136 -0.98 -12.01 2.12
C GLU A 136 -1.87 -11.53 0.96
N TYR A 137 -1.32 -10.67 0.11
CA TYR A 137 -1.99 -10.13 -1.07
C TYR A 137 -1.01 -9.92 -2.23
N ILE A 138 -1.58 -9.71 -3.41
CA ILE A 138 -0.83 -9.33 -4.61
C ILE A 138 -1.35 -7.98 -5.07
N MET A 139 -0.43 -7.06 -5.35
CA MET A 139 -0.74 -5.79 -6.03
C MET A 139 -0.32 -5.89 -7.49
N GLY A 140 -1.26 -5.64 -8.40
CA GLY A 140 -0.96 -5.39 -9.81
C GLY A 140 -0.97 -3.88 -10.07
N VAL A 141 0.03 -3.36 -10.76
CA VAL A 141 0.05 -1.97 -11.23
C VAL A 141 0.34 -1.96 -12.72
N THR A 142 -0.47 -1.23 -13.47
CA THR A 142 -0.27 -1.02 -14.91
C THR A 142 -0.22 0.47 -15.23
N SER A 143 0.55 0.82 -16.26
CA SER A 143 0.47 2.14 -16.88
C SER A 143 -0.01 2.00 -18.32
N GLY A 144 -1.12 2.66 -18.64
CA GLY A 144 -1.65 2.71 -20.00
C GLY A 144 -0.87 3.71 -20.86
N ALA A 145 -0.69 3.38 -22.14
CA ALA A 145 -0.26 4.38 -23.11
C ALA A 145 -1.31 5.50 -23.21
N SER A 146 -0.88 6.76 -23.23
CA SER A 146 -1.73 7.86 -23.65
C SER A 146 -2.07 7.65 -25.12
N ASN A 147 -3.26 7.14 -25.43
CA ASN A 147 -3.78 7.22 -26.78
C ASN A 147 -4.07 8.69 -27.06
N GLY A 148 -3.08 9.39 -27.61
CA GLY A 148 -3.25 10.68 -28.27
C GLY A 148 -4.07 10.48 -29.53
N SER A 149 -5.37 10.24 -29.37
CA SER A 149 -6.34 10.47 -30.44
C SER A 149 -6.76 11.93 -30.34
N ALA A 150 -6.02 12.80 -31.02
CA ALA A 150 -6.57 14.09 -31.43
C ALA A 150 -7.81 13.77 -32.29
N GLY A 151 -8.99 13.96 -31.72
CA GLY A 151 -10.24 13.87 -32.46
C GLY A 151 -10.33 15.06 -33.41
N ASN A 152 -10.53 14.74 -34.69
CA ASN A 152 -10.77 15.66 -35.81
C ASN A 152 -11.89 16.67 -35.53
#